data_AF-A0A376DH83-F1
#
_entry.id   AF-A0A376DH83-F1
#
_cell.length_a   1.000
_cell.length_b   1.000
_cell.length_c   1.000
_cell.angle_alpha   90.00
_cell.angle_beta   90.00
_cell.angle_gamma   90.00
#
_symmetry.space_group_name_H-M   'P 1'
#
loop_
_entity.id
_entity.type
_entity.pdbx_description
1 polymer ?
#
loop_
_entity_poly.entity_id
_entity_poly.type
_entity_poly.pdbx_seq_one_letter_code
_entity_poly.pdbx_strand_id
1 'polypeptide(L)'
;MTTRHTAKKLWGELKAGNHGPVSEYQENDTDRENARRLKNDEINTWRNAMEAASYTFEHNGRKWDYGKSTQARLEPSVAAAKAGILPLDFFWTDAQNNDVPVSADELIALSDAAAKALFAKGMEIHIRQRNMKKEIAALNDTAAILDYKVGWGKEAEA
;
A
#
# COMPACT_ATOMS: atom_id res chain seq x y z
N MET A 1 37.25 -7.59 -1.28
CA MET A 1 37.77 -6.44 -2.05
C MET A 1 37.96 -6.86 -3.51
N THR A 2 37.02 -6.60 -4.42
CA THR A 2 37.38 -6.65 -5.87
C THR A 2 36.43 -5.89 -6.80
N THR A 3 35.97 -4.69 -6.41
CA THR A 3 35.07 -3.88 -7.28
C THR A 3 35.81 -2.77 -8.07
N ARG A 4 37.14 -2.69 -8.01
CA ARG A 4 37.93 -1.62 -8.67
C ARG A 4 38.67 -2.02 -9.96
N HIS A 5 38.74 -3.31 -10.30
CA HIS A 5 39.45 -3.78 -11.50
C HIS A 5 38.55 -4.00 -12.73
N THR A 6 37.23 -3.93 -12.59
CA THR A 6 36.29 -4.18 -13.69
C THR A 6 36.15 -2.97 -14.62
N ALA A 7 35.97 -1.75 -14.11
CA ALA A 7 35.70 -0.57 -14.96
C ALA A 7 36.88 -0.15 -15.86
N LYS A 8 38.12 -0.11 -15.33
CA LYS A 8 39.31 0.22 -16.14
C LYS A 8 39.60 -0.84 -17.21
N LYS A 9 39.40 -2.12 -16.87
CA LYS A 9 39.55 -3.24 -17.79
C LYS A 9 38.49 -3.19 -18.90
N LEU A 10 37.23 -2.98 -18.52
CA LEU A 10 36.11 -2.80 -19.45
C LEU A 10 36.36 -1.62 -20.41
N TRP A 11 36.82 -0.48 -19.88
CA TRP A 11 37.17 0.68 -20.70
C TRP A 11 38.35 0.40 -21.65
N GLY A 12 39.36 -0.33 -21.19
CA GLY A 12 40.48 -0.78 -22.03
C GLY A 12 40.03 -1.69 -23.17
N GLU A 13 39.16 -2.65 -22.89
CA GLU A 13 38.59 -3.58 -23.88
C GLU A 13 37.68 -2.87 -24.90
N LEU A 14 36.86 -1.90 -24.45
CA LEU A 14 36.05 -1.06 -25.33
C LEU A 14 36.92 -0.22 -26.27
N LYS A 15 37.99 0.40 -25.77
CA LYS A 15 38.92 1.18 -26.61
C LYS A 15 39.72 0.31 -27.58
N ALA A 16 39.99 -0.94 -27.22
CA ALA A 16 40.69 -1.88 -28.10
C ALA A 16 39.81 -2.41 -29.24
N GLY A 17 38.49 -2.17 -29.21
CA GLY A 17 37.55 -2.68 -30.22
C GLY A 17 37.29 -4.19 -30.12
N ASN A 18 37.69 -4.82 -29.01
CA ASN A 18 37.60 -6.28 -28.82
C ASN A 18 36.17 -6.82 -28.80
N HIS A 19 35.18 -5.93 -28.63
CA HIS A 19 33.75 -6.26 -28.56
C HIS A 19 32.96 -5.70 -29.76
N GLY A 20 33.66 -5.28 -30.82
CA GLY A 20 33.04 -4.59 -31.96
C GLY A 20 32.82 -3.09 -31.70
N PRO A 21 32.24 -2.36 -32.66
CA PRO A 21 31.93 -0.94 -32.49
C PRO A 21 30.91 -0.76 -31.36
N VAL A 22 31.17 0.20 -30.47
CA VAL A 22 30.19 0.64 -29.47
C VAL A 22 29.04 1.33 -30.23
N SER A 23 27.90 0.66 -30.35
CA SER A 23 26.67 1.24 -30.89
C SER A 23 25.89 1.95 -29.79
N GLU A 24 24.97 2.82 -30.18
CA GLU A 24 23.95 3.30 -29.25
C GLU A 24 23.15 2.14 -28.66
N TYR A 25 22.75 2.30 -27.41
CA TYR A 25 21.83 1.38 -26.75
C TYR A 25 20.47 1.42 -27.46
N GLN A 26 19.94 0.25 -27.81
CA GLN A 26 18.60 0.11 -28.34
C GLN A 26 17.73 -0.64 -27.34
N GLU A 27 16.76 0.07 -26.77
CA GLU A 27 15.83 -0.51 -25.81
C GLU A 27 14.92 -1.55 -26.48
N ASN A 28 14.95 -2.78 -25.99
CA ASN A 28 14.13 -3.87 -26.51
C ASN A 28 12.90 -4.15 -25.62
N ASP A 29 11.99 -4.98 -26.11
CA ASP A 29 10.76 -5.34 -25.38
C ASP A 29 11.04 -6.04 -24.05
N THR A 30 12.11 -6.84 -23.96
CA THR A 30 12.52 -7.53 -22.74
C THR A 30 12.88 -6.54 -21.63
N ASP A 31 13.56 -5.43 -21.96
CA ASP A 31 13.92 -4.40 -20.99
C ASP A 31 12.67 -3.70 -20.43
N ARG A 32 11.70 -3.39 -21.29
CA ARG A 32 10.40 -2.83 -20.89
C ARG A 32 9.61 -3.80 -20.01
N GLU A 33 9.55 -5.08 -20.36
CA GLU A 33 8.85 -6.09 -19.56
C GLU A 33 9.50 -6.28 -18.19
N ASN A 34 10.83 -6.27 -18.12
CA ASN A 34 11.57 -6.29 -16.87
C ASN A 34 11.25 -5.06 -16.01
N ALA A 35 11.21 -3.87 -16.61
CA ALA A 35 10.84 -2.64 -15.92
C ALA A 35 9.41 -2.70 -15.35
N ARG A 36 8.44 -3.20 -16.14
CA ARG A 36 7.05 -3.37 -15.69
C ARG A 36 6.95 -4.38 -14.56
N ARG A 37 7.72 -5.48 -14.59
CA ARG A 37 7.74 -6.46 -13.50
C ARG A 37 8.20 -5.80 -12.19
N LEU A 38 9.34 -5.11 -12.22
CA LEU A 38 9.87 -4.41 -11.05
C LEU A 38 8.86 -3.40 -10.49
N LYS A 39 8.22 -2.60 -11.36
CA LYS A 39 7.23 -1.62 -10.94
C LYS A 39 5.93 -2.26 -10.43
N ASN A 40 5.52 -3.40 -10.97
CA ASN A 40 4.40 -4.19 -10.43
C ASN A 40 4.67 -4.69 -9.01
N ASP A 41 5.91 -5.10 -8.70
CA ASP A 41 6.31 -5.53 -7.36
C ASP A 41 6.29 -4.38 -6.36
N GLU A 42 6.71 -3.19 -6.78
CA GLU A 42 6.58 -1.95 -5.99
C GLU A 42 5.11 -1.60 -5.72
N ILE A 43 4.24 -1.68 -6.74
CA ILE A 43 2.79 -1.48 -6.60
C ILE A 43 2.17 -2.50 -5.63
N ASN A 44 2.60 -3.76 -5.70
CA ASN A 44 2.12 -4.79 -4.78
C ASN A 44 2.58 -4.54 -3.34
N THR A 45 3.83 -4.07 -3.16
CA THR A 45 4.36 -3.65 -1.86
C THR A 45 3.56 -2.49 -1.28
N TRP A 46 3.27 -1.46 -2.09
CA TRP A 46 2.41 -0.35 -1.69
C TRP A 46 1.01 -0.81 -1.27
N ARG A 47 0.38 -1.67 -2.06
CA ARG A 47 -0.94 -2.24 -1.72
C ARG A 47 -0.91 -2.93 -0.36
N ASN A 48 0.09 -3.79 -0.13
CA ASN A 48 0.23 -4.51 1.14
C ASN A 48 0.36 -3.54 2.31
N ALA A 49 1.15 -2.46 2.15
CA ALA A 49 1.31 -1.43 3.17
C ALA A 49 -0.02 -0.71 3.46
N MET A 50 -0.78 -0.32 2.43
CA MET A 50 -2.09 0.32 2.60
C MET A 50 -3.12 -0.61 3.26
N GLU A 51 -3.17 -1.88 2.84
CA GLU A 51 -4.08 -2.87 3.44
C GLU A 51 -3.72 -3.26 4.88
N ALA A 52 -2.49 -3.00 5.31
CA ALA A 52 -2.01 -3.23 6.67
C ALA A 52 -2.09 -1.99 7.56
N ALA A 53 -2.26 -0.80 6.97
CA ALA A 53 -2.35 0.45 7.71
C ALA A 53 -3.64 0.55 8.54
N SER A 54 -3.56 1.37 9.59
CA SER A 54 -4.72 1.86 10.33
C SER A 54 -5.12 3.23 9.81
N TYR A 55 -6.41 3.49 9.80
CA TYR A 55 -7.01 4.73 9.31
C TYR A 55 -8.04 5.22 10.32
N THR A 56 -8.50 6.46 10.16
CA THR A 56 -9.57 7.02 11.00
C THR A 56 -10.82 7.28 10.19
N PHE A 57 -11.99 7.10 10.79
CA PHE A 57 -13.28 7.46 10.21
C PHE A 57 -14.19 8.11 11.26
N GLU A 58 -15.21 8.84 10.82
CA GLU A 58 -16.20 9.45 11.71
C GLU A 58 -17.42 8.53 11.87
N HIS A 59 -17.86 8.31 13.11
CA HIS A 59 -19.08 7.60 13.45
C HIS A 59 -19.67 8.18 14.74
N ASN A 60 -20.97 8.49 14.71
CA ASN A 60 -21.70 9.10 15.82
C ASN A 60 -21.00 10.36 16.40
N GLY A 61 -20.53 11.24 15.52
CA GLY A 61 -19.89 12.51 15.89
C GLY A 61 -18.49 12.36 16.52
N ARG A 62 -17.86 11.19 16.40
CA ARG A 62 -16.53 10.91 16.95
C ARG A 62 -15.64 10.22 15.93
N LYS A 63 -14.32 10.46 16.02
CA LYS A 63 -13.33 9.79 15.17
C LYS A 63 -12.85 8.50 15.83
N TRP A 64 -12.88 7.42 15.08
CA TRP A 64 -12.47 6.08 15.51
C TRP A 64 -11.41 5.53 14.57
N ASP A 65 -10.52 4.70 15.11
CA ASP A 65 -9.63 3.91 14.29
C ASP A 65 -10.40 2.79 13.59
N TYR A 66 -10.01 2.47 12.37
CA TYR A 66 -10.40 1.26 11.65
C TYR A 66 -9.19 0.68 10.91
N GLY A 67 -9.30 -0.59 10.55
CA GLY A 67 -8.21 -1.37 9.99
C GLY A 67 -8.32 -2.82 10.43
N LYS A 68 -7.50 -3.71 9.84
CA LYS A 68 -7.52 -5.14 10.20
C LYS A 68 -7.25 -5.37 11.70
N SER A 69 -6.32 -4.61 12.27
CA SER A 69 -5.98 -4.69 13.69
C SER A 69 -7.14 -4.22 14.59
N THR A 70 -7.77 -3.08 14.27
CA THR A 70 -8.92 -2.59 15.04
C THR A 70 -10.10 -3.56 14.98
N GLN A 71 -10.38 -4.12 13.80
CA GLN A 71 -11.45 -5.10 13.64
C GLN A 71 -11.21 -6.35 14.51
N ALA A 72 -9.99 -6.91 14.47
CA ALA A 72 -9.63 -8.06 15.29
C ALA A 72 -9.71 -7.78 16.80
N ARG A 73 -9.42 -6.54 17.23
CA ARG A 73 -9.57 -6.13 18.64
C ARG A 73 -11.04 -5.96 19.05
N LEU A 74 -11.90 -5.51 18.14
CA LEU A 74 -13.34 -5.32 18.40
C LEU A 74 -14.07 -6.66 18.53
N GLU A 75 -13.67 -7.68 17.77
CA GLU A 75 -14.33 -8.99 17.71
C GLU A 75 -14.71 -9.61 19.07
N PRO A 76 -13.79 -9.77 20.05
CA PRO A 76 -14.14 -10.36 21.34
C PRO A 76 -15.13 -9.50 22.14
N SER A 77 -14.97 -8.18 22.12
CA SER A 77 -15.87 -7.25 22.82
C SER A 77 -17.27 -7.22 22.19
N VAL A 78 -17.34 -7.27 20.86
CA VAL A 78 -18.61 -7.39 20.11
C VAL A 78 -19.29 -8.73 20.38
N ALA A 79 -18.53 -9.82 20.50
CA ALA A 79 -19.07 -11.12 20.88
C ALA A 79 -19.65 -11.08 22.31
N ALA A 80 -18.96 -10.45 23.26
CA ALA A 80 -19.46 -10.24 24.62
C ALA A 80 -20.73 -9.37 24.65
N ALA A 81 -20.78 -8.30 23.84
CA ALA A 81 -21.95 -7.45 23.67
C ALA A 81 -23.16 -8.24 23.16
N LYS A 82 -22.97 -9.05 22.10
CA LYS A 82 -24.02 -9.91 21.53
C LYS A 82 -24.51 -11.00 22.50
N ALA A 83 -23.63 -11.47 23.37
CA ALA A 83 -23.97 -12.44 24.41
C ALA A 83 -24.60 -11.80 25.67
N GLY A 84 -24.70 -10.47 25.74
CA GLY A 84 -25.25 -9.77 26.90
C GLY A 84 -24.35 -9.83 28.14
N ILE A 85 -23.06 -10.07 27.96
CA ILE A 85 -22.06 -10.20 29.05
C ILE A 85 -20.99 -9.10 29.01
N LEU A 86 -21.21 -8.04 28.22
CA LEU A 86 -20.32 -6.89 28.20
C LEU A 86 -20.36 -6.19 29.58
N PRO A 87 -19.21 -5.87 30.20
CA PRO A 87 -19.18 -5.15 31.47
C PRO A 87 -19.91 -3.80 31.40
N LEU A 88 -20.54 -3.38 32.51
CA LEU A 88 -21.29 -2.12 32.59
C LEU A 88 -20.39 -0.88 32.47
N ASP A 89 -19.13 -0.99 32.89
CA ASP A 89 -18.09 0.04 32.84
C ASP A 89 -17.19 -0.09 31.61
N PHE A 90 -17.63 -0.85 30.59
CA PHE A 90 -16.88 -1.02 29.36
C PHE A 90 -16.72 0.30 28.61
N PHE A 91 -15.52 0.50 28.06
CA PHE A 91 -15.18 1.61 27.19
C PHE A 91 -14.43 1.13 25.95
N TRP A 92 -14.50 1.91 24.89
CA TRP A 92 -13.62 1.79 23.73
C TRP A 92 -12.80 3.06 23.56
N THR A 93 -11.56 2.91 23.13
CA THR A 93 -10.66 4.05 22.94
C THR A 93 -10.90 4.66 21.55
N ASP A 94 -11.15 5.96 21.50
CA ASP A 94 -11.29 6.69 20.24
C ASP A 94 -9.94 6.96 19.56
N ALA A 95 -9.96 7.48 18.33
CA ALA A 95 -8.73 7.73 17.55
C ALA A 95 -7.81 8.81 18.17
N GLN A 96 -8.25 9.49 19.23
CA GLN A 96 -7.46 10.46 19.98
C GLN A 96 -6.96 9.90 21.31
N ASN A 97 -7.12 8.60 21.54
CA ASN A 97 -6.77 7.90 22.77
C ASN A 97 -7.61 8.32 23.99
N ASN A 98 -8.86 8.75 23.78
CA ASN A 98 -9.80 8.96 24.89
C ASN A 98 -10.59 7.67 25.16
N ASP A 99 -10.75 7.33 26.43
CA ASP A 99 -11.64 6.24 26.84
C ASP A 99 -13.09 6.72 26.78
N VAL A 100 -13.88 6.11 25.89
CA VAL A 100 -15.27 6.48 25.64
C VAL A 100 -16.16 5.36 26.13
N PRO A 101 -17.03 5.60 27.13
CA PRO A 101 -18.07 4.65 27.49
C PRO A 101 -18.93 4.32 26.27
N VAL A 102 -19.08 3.04 25.96
CA VAL A 102 -19.92 2.58 24.85
C VAL A 102 -20.84 1.47 25.35
N SER A 103 -22.13 1.59 25.05
CA SER A 103 -23.10 0.53 25.30
C SER A 103 -22.85 -0.66 24.36
N ALA A 104 -23.49 -1.80 24.65
CA ALA A 104 -23.43 -2.98 23.80
C ALA A 104 -23.89 -2.67 22.36
N ASP A 105 -24.99 -1.93 22.21
CA ASP A 105 -25.55 -1.56 20.90
C ASP A 105 -24.63 -0.61 20.14
N GLU A 106 -24.05 0.38 20.83
CA GLU A 106 -23.08 1.31 20.23
C GLU A 106 -21.79 0.61 19.80
N LEU A 107 -21.31 -0.35 20.58
CA LEU A 107 -20.12 -1.14 20.22
C LEU A 107 -20.36 -2.02 18.98
N ILE A 108 -21.53 -2.64 18.89
CA ILE A 108 -21.93 -3.42 17.70
C ILE A 108 -22.01 -2.51 16.48
N ALA A 109 -22.68 -1.36 16.60
CA ALA A 109 -22.81 -0.37 15.53
C ALA A 109 -21.44 0.18 15.08
N LEU A 110 -20.55 0.46 16.03
CA LEU A 110 -19.17 0.90 15.77
C LEU A 110 -18.40 -0.16 14.97
N SER A 111 -18.49 -1.43 15.38
CA SER A 111 -17.83 -2.54 14.66
C SER A 111 -18.37 -2.70 13.25
N ASP A 112 -19.68 -2.61 13.05
CA ASP A 112 -20.29 -2.70 11.72
C ASP A 112 -19.86 -1.51 10.83
N ALA A 113 -19.76 -0.31 11.41
CA ALA A 113 -19.30 0.87 10.71
C ALA A 113 -17.80 0.77 10.34
N ALA A 114 -16.97 0.27 11.25
CA ALA A 114 -15.54 0.02 11.01
C ALA A 114 -15.33 -1.04 9.92
N ALA A 115 -16.13 -2.11 9.91
CA ALA A 115 -16.08 -3.15 8.87
C ALA A 115 -16.48 -2.58 7.49
N LYS A 116 -17.51 -1.74 7.43
CA LYS A 116 -17.90 -1.03 6.19
C LYS A 116 -16.80 -0.10 5.70
N ALA A 117 -16.18 0.68 6.59
CA ALA A 117 -15.06 1.56 6.25
C ALA A 117 -13.85 0.76 5.74
N LEU A 118 -13.52 -0.36 6.37
CA LEU A 118 -12.45 -1.26 5.95
C LEU A 118 -12.71 -1.83 4.54
N PHE A 119 -13.95 -2.27 4.26
CA PHE A 119 -14.33 -2.74 2.93
C PHE A 119 -14.20 -1.65 1.86
N ALA A 120 -14.71 -0.45 2.13
CA ALA A 120 -14.62 0.68 1.23
C ALA A 120 -13.15 1.04 0.92
N LYS A 121 -12.30 1.13 1.94
CA LYS A 121 -10.87 1.39 1.78
C LYS A 121 -10.19 0.29 0.97
N GLY A 122 -10.53 -0.98 1.20
CA GLY A 122 -10.02 -2.10 0.41
C GLY A 122 -10.36 -1.98 -1.08
N MET A 123 -11.57 -1.54 -1.42
CA MET A 123 -11.98 -1.29 -2.80
C MET A 123 -11.20 -0.13 -3.43
N GLU A 124 -11.02 0.98 -2.71
CA GLU A 124 -10.21 2.11 -3.18
C GLU A 124 -8.77 1.69 -3.49
N ILE A 125 -8.14 0.93 -2.59
CA ILE A 125 -6.79 0.41 -2.76
C ILE A 125 -6.73 -0.50 -4.00
N HIS A 126 -7.71 -1.40 -4.16
CA HIS A 126 -7.77 -2.30 -5.30
C HIS A 126 -7.91 -1.55 -6.63
N ILE A 127 -8.82 -0.57 -6.70
CA ILE A 127 -9.01 0.27 -7.89
C ILE A 127 -7.73 1.02 -8.21
N ARG A 128 -7.10 1.66 -7.23
CA ARG A 128 -5.85 2.39 -7.46
C ARG A 128 -4.74 1.46 -7.94
N GLN A 129 -4.58 0.28 -7.34
CA GLN A 129 -3.63 -0.73 -7.79
C GLN A 129 -3.85 -1.08 -9.27
N ARG A 130 -5.10 -1.35 -9.66
CA ARG A 130 -5.46 -1.68 -11.06
C ARG A 130 -5.14 -0.53 -12.02
N ASN A 131 -5.39 0.71 -11.60
CA ASN A 131 -5.09 1.88 -12.41
C ASN A 131 -3.58 2.05 -12.60
N MET A 132 -2.78 1.97 -11.52
CA MET A 132 -1.32 2.04 -11.63
C MET A 132 -0.75 0.98 -12.59
N LYS A 133 -1.26 -0.26 -12.51
CA LYS A 133 -0.83 -1.34 -13.41
C LYS A 133 -1.18 -1.08 -14.87
N LYS A 134 -2.33 -0.45 -15.15
CA LYS A 134 -2.72 -0.03 -16.50
C LYS A 134 -1.86 1.13 -17.00
N GLU A 135 -1.59 2.11 -16.13
CA GLU A 135 -0.76 3.28 -16.44
C GLU A 135 0.65 2.85 -16.86
N ILE A 136 1.32 1.98 -16.11
CA ILE A 136 2.66 1.48 -16.49
C ILE A 136 2.66 0.56 -17.71
N ALA A 137 1.54 -0.14 -17.97
CA ALA A 137 1.41 -0.97 -19.17
C ALA A 137 1.30 -0.14 -20.45
N ALA A 138 0.77 1.08 -20.36
CA ALA A 138 0.66 2.02 -21.48
C ALA A 138 1.96 2.79 -21.79
N LEU A 139 2.98 2.70 -20.93
CA LEU A 139 4.28 3.34 -21.15
C LEU A 139 5.16 2.51 -22.09
N ASN A 140 5.87 3.21 -22.97
CA ASN A 140 6.74 2.62 -24.01
C ASN A 140 8.23 2.86 -23.79
N ASP A 141 8.60 3.49 -22.67
CA ASP A 141 9.99 3.84 -22.33
C ASP A 141 10.33 3.28 -20.95
N THR A 142 11.46 2.58 -20.84
CA THR A 142 11.90 1.95 -19.60
C THR A 142 12.14 2.96 -18.49
N ALA A 143 12.72 4.12 -18.80
CA ALA A 143 12.97 5.15 -17.80
C ALA A 143 11.65 5.71 -17.23
N ALA A 144 10.64 5.95 -18.07
CA ALA A 144 9.32 6.37 -17.65
C ALA A 144 8.62 5.32 -16.78
N ILE A 145 8.72 4.03 -17.14
CA ILE A 145 8.17 2.93 -16.32
C ILE A 145 8.81 2.91 -14.95
N LEU A 146 10.13 3.07 -14.87
CA LEU A 146 10.88 3.04 -13.61
C LEU A 146 10.67 4.31 -12.77
N ASP A 147 10.49 5.48 -13.39
CA ASP A 147 10.26 6.74 -12.68
C ASP A 147 8.80 6.91 -12.19
N TYR A 148 7.86 6.11 -12.73
CA TYR A 148 6.45 6.11 -12.33
C TYR A 148 6.30 6.09 -10.79
N LYS A 149 5.55 7.07 -10.27
CA LYS A 149 5.34 7.26 -8.83
C LYS A 149 4.23 6.35 -8.32
N VAL A 150 4.62 5.35 -7.53
CA VAL A 150 3.69 4.46 -6.84
C VAL A 150 3.10 5.19 -5.63
N GLY A 151 1.78 5.13 -5.49
CA GLY A 151 1.06 5.82 -4.43
C GLY A 151 -0.34 6.24 -4.85
N TRP A 152 -1.01 7.00 -4.00
CA TRP A 152 -2.35 7.55 -4.29
C TRP A 152 -2.36 8.57 -5.45
N GLY A 153 -1.20 9.14 -5.81
CA GLY A 153 -1.10 10.23 -6.79
C GLY A 153 -1.11 11.59 -6.10
N LYS A 154 -0.98 12.67 -6.88
CA LYS A 154 -0.85 14.06 -6.36
C LYS A 154 -2.12 14.64 -5.72
N GLU A 155 -3.25 13.94 -5.77
CA GLU A 155 -4.54 14.45 -5.29
C GLU A 155 -4.91 14.00 -3.86
N ALA A 156 -4.06 13.25 -3.17
CA ALA A 156 -4.36 12.70 -1.84
C ALA A 156 -3.56 13.33 -0.67
N GLU A 157 -2.95 14.51 -0.89
CA GLU A 157 -2.27 15.30 0.17
C GLU A 157 -3.12 16.44 0.73
N ALA A 158 -4.46 16.39 0.58
CA ALA A 158 -5.39 17.35 1.18
C ALA A 158 -6.13 16.75 2.38
#